data_AF-A0A9E5T2R9-F1
#
_entry.id   AF-A0A9E5T2R9-F1
#
_cell.length_a   1.000
_cell.length_b   1.000
_cell.length_c   1.000
_cell.angle_alpha   90.00
_cell.angle_beta   90.00
_cell.angle_gamma   90.00
#
_symmetry.space_group_name_H-M   'P 1'
#
loop_
_entity.id
_entity.type
_entity.pdbx_description
1 polymer ?
#
loop_
_entity_poly.entity_id
_entity_poly.type
_entity_poly.pdbx_seq_one_letter_code
_entity_poly.pdbx_strand_id
1 'polypeptide(L)'
;MSFCTHCGNQISDGALFCPVCGVPAGSAARPPYKPLYEMGDPEDVRENGTLSLFCYLSILLIIPIILKPNSDFVKFHTNQGLVLILFSIIANLCFIVPFLGWAVGAIADVFAIVCIIIGIVNACRGMKKPLPLIGKYQIYKY
;
A
#
# COMPACT_ATOMS: atom_id res chain seq x y z
N MET A 1 -13.13 -22.14 -32.94
CA MET A 1 -12.49 -21.74 -34.22
C MET A 1 -13.10 -20.43 -34.71
N SER A 2 -12.47 -19.29 -34.41
CA SER A 2 -12.89 -17.96 -34.90
C SER A 2 -11.94 -17.46 -35.98
N PHE A 3 -12.39 -16.52 -36.81
CA PHE A 3 -11.57 -15.88 -37.83
C PHE A 3 -11.29 -14.42 -37.45
N CYS A 4 -10.12 -13.92 -37.81
CA CYS A 4 -9.74 -12.53 -37.61
C CYS A 4 -10.60 -11.61 -38.48
N THR A 5 -11.26 -10.62 -37.87
CA THR A 5 -12.11 -9.64 -38.57
C THR A 5 -11.34 -8.63 -39.43
N HIS A 6 -10.02 -8.54 -39.25
CA HIS A 6 -9.17 -7.61 -40.00
C HIS A 6 -8.47 -8.28 -41.20
N CYS A 7 -7.81 -9.43 -40.99
CA CYS A 7 -7.01 -10.09 -42.03
C CYS A 7 -7.56 -11.43 -42.52
N GLY A 8 -8.65 -11.94 -41.92
CA GLY A 8 -9.27 -13.21 -42.31
C GLY A 8 -8.55 -14.48 -41.87
N ASN A 9 -7.39 -14.40 -41.20
CA ASN A 9 -6.68 -15.59 -40.71
C ASN A 9 -7.47 -16.34 -39.62
N GLN A 10 -7.34 -17.67 -39.54
CA GLN A 10 -7.89 -18.45 -38.44
C GLN A 10 -7.22 -18.10 -37.10
N ILE A 11 -8.02 -18.10 -36.03
CA ILE A 11 -7.60 -17.83 -34.67
C ILE A 11 -7.84 -19.10 -33.85
N SER A 12 -6.77 -19.59 -33.21
CA SER A 12 -6.84 -20.71 -32.29
C SER A 12 -7.65 -20.35 -31.04
N ASP A 13 -8.41 -21.30 -30.49
CA ASP A 13 -9.24 -21.06 -29.31
C ASP A 13 -8.35 -20.60 -28.13
N GLY A 14 -8.67 -19.43 -27.57
CA GLY A 14 -7.90 -18.79 -26.48
C GLY A 14 -6.76 -17.87 -26.91
N ALA A 15 -6.50 -17.68 -28.21
CA ALA A 15 -5.53 -16.67 -28.65
C ALA A 15 -5.98 -15.25 -28.27
N LEU A 16 -5.06 -14.44 -27.73
CA LEU A 16 -5.31 -13.04 -27.36
C LEU A 16 -5.15 -12.08 -28.55
N PHE A 17 -4.30 -12.45 -29.51
CA PHE A 17 -3.99 -11.65 -30.69
C PHE A 17 -3.94 -12.53 -31.94
N CYS A 18 -4.27 -11.95 -33.09
CA CYS A 18 -4.09 -12.60 -34.38
C CYS A 18 -2.59 -12.77 -34.67
N PRO A 19 -2.10 -13.99 -35.00
CA PRO A 19 -0.67 -14.24 -35.24
C PRO A 19 -0.14 -13.61 -36.53
N VAL A 20 -1.02 -13.19 -37.44
CA VAL A 20 -0.63 -12.65 -38.76
C VAL A 20 -0.61 -11.12 -38.76
N CYS A 21 -1.63 -10.47 -38.22
CA CYS A 21 -1.75 -9.00 -38.26
C CYS A 21 -1.72 -8.31 -36.89
N GLY A 22 -1.64 -9.07 -35.80
CA GLY A 22 -1.50 -8.53 -34.45
C GLY A 22 -2.75 -7.89 -33.84
N VAL A 23 -3.88 -7.83 -34.54
CA VAL A 23 -5.13 -7.30 -33.95
C VAL A 23 -5.65 -8.23 -32.86
N PRO A 24 -6.28 -7.72 -31.79
CA PRO A 24 -6.87 -8.53 -30.75
C PRO A 24 -7.85 -9.57 -31.32
N ALA A 25 -7.69 -10.81 -30.89
CA ALA A 25 -8.51 -11.93 -31.31
C ALA A 25 -9.85 -11.89 -30.57
N GLY A 26 -10.85 -11.24 -31.18
CA GLY A 26 -12.17 -11.04 -30.57
C GLY A 26 -12.14 -10.16 -29.32
N SER A 27 -13.30 -9.96 -28.70
CA SER A 27 -13.45 -9.26 -27.43
C SER A 27 -12.95 -10.12 -26.27
N ALA A 28 -11.71 -10.59 -26.31
CA ALA A 28 -11.08 -11.22 -25.16
C ALA A 28 -11.13 -10.20 -24.03
N ALA A 29 -12.11 -10.37 -23.13
CA ALA A 29 -12.32 -9.50 -22.01
C ALA A 29 -11.00 -9.44 -21.26
N ARG A 30 -10.44 -8.23 -21.12
CA ARG A 30 -9.25 -8.05 -20.27
C ARG A 30 -9.59 -8.71 -18.93
N PRO A 31 -8.71 -9.57 -18.38
CA PRO A 31 -8.97 -10.12 -17.06
C PRO A 31 -9.28 -8.96 -16.12
N PRO A 32 -10.27 -9.12 -15.21
CA PRO A 32 -10.67 -8.03 -14.33
C PRO A 32 -9.43 -7.48 -13.63
N TYR A 33 -9.21 -6.17 -13.74
CA TYR A 33 -8.10 -5.52 -13.07
C TYR A 33 -8.26 -5.74 -11.56
N LYS A 34 -7.38 -6.57 -11.00
CA LYS A 34 -7.27 -6.76 -9.55
C LYS A 34 -6.19 -5.80 -9.06
N PRO A 35 -6.50 -4.83 -8.19
CA PRO A 35 -5.48 -3.97 -7.63
C PRO A 35 -4.42 -4.80 -6.91
N LEU A 36 -3.16 -4.35 -7.01
CA LEU A 36 -2.00 -5.05 -6.45
C LEU A 36 -2.04 -5.18 -4.92
N TYR A 37 -2.82 -4.34 -4.27
CA TYR A 37 -2.99 -4.29 -2.83
C TYR A 37 -4.49 -4.25 -2.52
N GLU A 38 -4.84 -4.72 -1.34
CA GLU A 38 -6.20 -4.66 -0.84
C GLU A 38 -6.62 -3.21 -0.63
N MET A 39 -7.78 -2.84 -1.16
CA MET A 39 -8.40 -1.55 -0.87
C MET A 39 -9.13 -1.64 0.47
N GLY A 40 -9.19 -0.53 1.20
CA GLY A 40 -10.16 -0.39 2.28
C GLY A 40 -11.59 -0.49 1.72
N ASP A 41 -12.53 -0.86 2.59
CA ASP A 41 -13.95 -0.81 2.24
C ASP A 41 -14.32 0.63 1.80
N PRO A 42 -15.00 0.84 0.66
CA PRO A 42 -15.24 2.19 0.15
C PRO A 42 -16.01 3.10 1.11
N GLU A 43 -16.92 2.54 1.92
CA GLU A 43 -17.69 3.30 2.91
C GLU A 43 -16.81 3.69 4.11
N ASP A 44 -16.03 2.74 4.62
CA ASP A 44 -15.05 2.95 5.69
C ASP A 44 -13.99 4.01 5.30
N VAL A 45 -13.46 3.92 4.08
CA VAL A 45 -12.48 4.90 3.56
C VAL A 45 -13.09 6.29 3.42
N ARG A 46 -14.34 6.39 2.95
CA ARG A 46 -15.03 7.68 2.80
C ARG A 46 -15.26 8.35 4.15
N GLU A 47 -15.64 7.57 5.16
CA GLU A 47 -15.92 8.08 6.50
C GLU A 47 -14.64 8.45 7.25
N ASN A 48 -13.58 7.64 7.11
CA ASN A 48 -12.44 7.66 8.02
C ASN A 48 -11.10 8.03 7.35
N GLY A 49 -11.09 8.32 6.05
CA GLY A 49 -9.88 8.62 5.28
C GLY A 49 -8.99 9.71 5.89
N THR A 50 -9.58 10.85 6.27
CA THR A 50 -8.84 11.96 6.93
C THR A 50 -8.24 11.51 8.27
N LEU A 51 -8.98 10.70 9.02
CA LEU A 51 -8.56 10.22 10.32
C LEU A 51 -7.31 9.32 10.19
N SER A 52 -7.25 8.51 9.14
CA SER A 52 -6.10 7.62 8.86
C SER A 52 -4.79 8.35 8.56
N LEU A 53 -4.82 9.64 8.15
CA LEU A 53 -3.59 10.42 7.96
C LEU A 53 -2.86 10.65 9.29
N PHE A 54 -3.62 10.84 10.39
CA PHE A 54 -3.05 11.09 11.71
C PHE A 54 -2.28 9.88 12.27
N CYS A 55 -2.53 8.67 11.75
CA CYS A 55 -1.75 7.47 12.08
C CYS A 55 -0.27 7.62 11.74
N TYR A 56 0.11 8.51 10.81
CA TYR A 56 1.50 8.71 10.41
C TYR A 56 2.15 9.94 11.05
N LEU A 57 1.43 10.62 11.94
CA LEU A 57 1.89 11.80 12.66
C LEU A 57 2.14 11.46 14.13
N SER A 58 3.14 10.64 14.40
CA SER A 58 3.69 10.25 15.72
C SER A 58 2.68 10.28 16.89
N ILE A 59 2.51 11.44 17.55
CA ILE A 59 1.65 11.59 18.73
C ILE A 59 0.14 11.54 18.42
N LEU A 60 -0.26 11.86 17.19
CA LEU A 60 -1.64 11.89 16.73
C LEU A 60 -2.20 10.49 16.37
N LEU A 61 -1.35 9.45 16.37
CA LEU A 61 -1.76 8.05 16.15
C LEU A 61 -2.79 7.55 17.17
N ILE A 62 -2.88 8.18 18.34
CA ILE A 62 -3.84 7.81 19.40
C ILE A 62 -5.27 8.27 19.05
N ILE A 63 -5.43 9.34 18.27
CA ILE A 63 -6.74 9.93 17.96
C ILE A 63 -7.60 8.98 17.10
N PRO A 64 -7.08 8.39 16.00
CA PRO A 64 -7.84 7.47 15.15
C PRO A 64 -8.40 6.26 15.87
N ILE A 65 -7.60 5.61 16.71
CA ILE A 65 -7.99 4.37 17.36
C ILE A 65 -9.06 4.57 18.43
N ILE A 66 -9.07 5.74 19.11
CA ILE A 66 -10.12 6.07 20.08
C ILE A 66 -11.43 6.41 19.38
N LEU A 67 -11.38 7.17 18.27
CA LEU A 67 -12.58 7.62 17.58
C LEU A 67 -13.24 6.54 16.74
N LYS A 68 -12.45 5.64 16.14
CA LYS A 68 -12.94 4.62 15.20
C LYS A 68 -12.32 3.24 15.48
N PRO A 69 -12.49 2.68 16.69
CA PRO A 69 -11.87 1.42 17.10
C PRO A 69 -12.33 0.21 16.29
N ASN A 70 -13.47 0.30 15.59
CA ASN A 70 -14.04 -0.80 14.82
C ASN A 70 -13.70 -0.76 13.32
N SER A 71 -13.11 0.33 12.82
CA SER A 71 -12.75 0.48 11.40
C SER A 71 -11.51 -0.34 11.07
N ASP A 72 -11.63 -1.27 10.12
CA ASP A 72 -10.51 -2.11 9.70
C ASP A 72 -9.46 -1.30 8.93
N PHE A 73 -9.89 -0.26 8.19
CA PHE A 73 -9.00 0.68 7.53
C PHE A 73 -8.17 1.49 8.54
N VAL A 74 -8.82 2.03 9.57
CA VAL A 74 -8.14 2.77 10.66
C VAL A 74 -7.21 1.87 11.44
N LYS A 75 -7.65 0.64 11.76
CA LYS A 75 -6.82 -0.35 12.46
C LYS A 75 -5.57 -0.69 11.65
N PHE A 76 -5.67 -0.90 10.34
CA PHE A 76 -4.52 -1.18 9.48
C PHE A 76 -3.50 -0.03 9.53
N HIS A 77 -3.94 1.21 9.26
CA HIS A 77 -3.03 2.37 9.21
C HIS A 77 -2.45 2.71 10.58
N THR A 78 -3.21 2.49 11.65
CA THR A 78 -2.71 2.62 13.02
C THR A 78 -1.63 1.57 13.32
N ASN A 79 -1.74 0.34 12.80
CA ASN A 79 -0.72 -0.68 13.04
C ASN A 79 0.59 -0.29 12.32
N GLN A 80 0.49 0.15 11.06
CA GLN A 80 1.64 0.62 10.29
C GLN A 80 2.32 1.83 10.94
N GLY A 81 1.53 2.80 11.43
CA GLY A 81 2.04 3.94 12.17
C GLY A 81 2.73 3.55 13.48
N LEU A 82 2.18 2.58 14.22
CA LEU A 82 2.75 2.13 15.49
C LEU A 82 4.08 1.39 15.28
N VAL A 83 4.15 0.53 14.28
CA VAL A 83 5.41 -0.13 13.88
C VAL A 83 6.47 0.91 13.50
N LEU A 84 6.07 1.96 12.78
CA LEU A 84 6.98 3.05 12.41
C LEU A 84 7.46 3.85 13.63
N ILE A 85 6.60 4.13 14.61
CA ILE A 85 7.00 4.77 15.88
C ILE A 85 8.02 3.91 16.63
N LEU A 86 7.77 2.61 16.75
CA LEU A 86 8.70 1.68 17.41
C LEU A 86 10.05 1.63 16.67
N PHE A 87 10.02 1.59 15.33
CA PHE A 87 11.23 1.68 14.51
C PHE A 87 12.00 2.98 14.81
N SER A 88 11.33 4.13 14.82
CA SER A 88 11.97 5.42 15.07
C SER A 88 12.58 5.50 16.47
N ILE A 89 11.90 4.97 17.51
CA ILE A 89 12.46 4.93 18.87
C ILE A 89 13.76 4.11 18.90
N ILE A 90 13.76 2.93 18.29
CA ILE A 90 14.95 2.06 18.23
C ILE A 90 16.08 2.72 17.42
N ALA A 91 15.76 3.32 16.28
CA ALA A 91 16.72 4.04 15.45
C ALA A 91 17.37 5.21 16.20
N ASN A 92 16.60 5.92 17.02
CA ASN A 92 17.11 7.05 17.79
C ASN A 92 18.11 6.62 18.89
N LEU A 93 18.07 5.37 19.36
CA LEU A 93 19.09 4.85 20.27
C LEU A 93 20.48 4.78 19.62
N CYS A 94 20.58 4.72 18.29
CA CYS A 94 21.86 4.75 17.59
C CYS A 94 22.63 6.05 17.87
N PHE A 95 21.96 7.18 18.16
CA PHE A 95 22.63 8.45 18.41
C PHE A 95 23.47 8.49 19.69
N ILE A 96 23.35 7.49 20.57
CA ILE A 96 24.19 7.32 21.76
C ILE A 96 25.67 7.09 21.38
N VAL A 97 25.92 6.42 20.24
CA VAL A 97 27.28 6.14 19.76
C VAL A 97 27.74 7.25 18.81
N PRO A 98 28.82 8.00 19.14
CA PRO A 98 29.31 9.07 18.27
C PRO A 98 29.75 8.58 16.90
N PHE A 99 29.66 9.46 15.89
CA PHE A 99 30.05 9.25 14.49
C PHE A 99 29.29 8.13 13.76
N LEU A 100 29.55 6.86 14.11
CA LEU A 100 28.91 5.72 13.45
C LEU A 100 27.43 5.65 13.76
N GLY A 101 27.07 5.79 15.04
CA GLY A 101 25.67 5.77 15.46
C GLY A 101 24.88 6.94 14.90
N TRP A 102 25.50 8.11 14.78
CA TRP A 102 24.88 9.28 14.14
C TRP A 102 24.61 9.06 12.66
N ALA A 103 25.57 8.48 11.93
CA ALA A 103 25.41 8.17 10.51
C ALA A 103 24.27 7.15 10.30
N VAL A 104 24.25 6.08 11.08
CA VAL A 104 23.19 5.04 11.01
C VAL A 104 21.82 5.63 11.41
N GLY A 105 21.77 6.41 12.50
CA GLY A 105 20.56 7.08 12.96
C GLY A 105 19.98 8.02 11.90
N ALA A 106 20.83 8.86 11.28
CA ALA A 106 20.40 9.76 10.22
C ALA A 106 19.84 9.02 8.99
N ILE A 107 20.44 7.89 8.59
CA ILE A 107 19.92 7.07 7.49
C ILE A 107 18.56 6.47 7.87
N ALA A 108 18.42 5.98 9.10
CA ALA A 108 17.16 5.43 9.58
C ALA A 108 16.05 6.50 9.67
N ASP A 109 16.37 7.74 10.05
CA ASP A 109 15.40 8.84 10.07
C ASP A 109 14.94 9.22 8.65
N VAL A 110 15.85 9.26 7.67
CA VAL A 110 15.49 9.46 6.26
C VAL A 110 14.53 8.36 5.79
N PHE A 111 14.83 7.10 6.11
CA PHE A 111 13.93 5.99 5.81
C PHE A 111 12.56 6.15 6.50
N ALA A 112 12.53 6.56 7.76
CA ALA A 112 11.28 6.79 8.49
C ALA A 112 10.42 7.87 7.81
N ILE A 113 11.02 9.00 7.39
CA ILE A 113 10.32 10.06 6.66
C ILE A 113 9.74 9.55 5.34
N VAL A 114 10.50 8.73 4.59
CA VAL A 114 9.98 8.09 3.36
C VAL A 114 8.79 7.19 3.67
N CYS A 115 8.84 6.41 4.75
CA CYS A 115 7.72 5.59 5.19
C CYS A 115 6.49 6.42 5.59
N ILE A 116 6.67 7.56 6.27
CA ILE A 116 5.56 8.49 6.58
C ILE A 116 4.86 8.92 5.29
N ILE A 117 5.62 9.38 4.29
CA ILE A 117 5.07 9.86 3.01
C ILE A 117 4.32 8.72 2.29
N ILE A 118 4.92 7.53 2.20
CA ILE A 118 4.28 6.37 1.57
C ILE A 118 2.98 6.01 2.30
N GLY A 119 3.01 6.00 3.63
CA GLY A 119 1.86 5.71 4.47
C GLY A 119 0.69 6.67 4.23
N ILE A 120 0.98 7.98 4.23
CA ILE A 120 0.00 9.04 3.94
C ILE A 120 -0.56 8.88 2.53
N VAL A 121 0.29 8.68 1.51
CA VAL A 121 -0.16 8.49 0.12
C VAL A 121 -1.05 7.26 -0.01
N ASN A 122 -0.72 6.16 0.68
CA ASN A 122 -1.55 4.96 0.70
C ASN A 122 -2.91 5.25 1.35
N ALA A 123 -2.94 5.95 2.49
CA ALA A 123 -4.18 6.34 3.16
C ALA A 123 -5.06 7.25 2.30
N CYS A 124 -4.48 8.28 1.67
CA CYS A 124 -5.17 9.17 0.72
C CYS A 124 -5.76 8.42 -0.49
N ARG A 125 -5.18 7.28 -0.85
CA ARG A 125 -5.62 6.42 -1.95
C ARG A 125 -6.51 5.26 -1.48
N GLY A 126 -6.86 5.19 -0.19
CA GLY A 126 -7.67 4.11 0.38
C GLY A 126 -6.99 2.73 0.36
N MET A 127 -5.66 2.68 0.29
CA MET A 127 -4.92 1.42 0.18
C MET A 127 -4.52 0.84 1.54
N LYS A 128 -4.73 -0.45 1.73
CA LYS A 128 -4.09 -1.22 2.81
C LYS A 128 -2.74 -1.79 2.38
N LYS A 129 -1.82 -0.91 1.94
CA LYS A 129 -0.47 -1.29 1.49
C LYS A 129 0.55 -1.13 2.63
N PRO A 130 1.26 -2.20 3.04
CA PRO A 130 2.21 -2.15 4.15
C PRO A 130 3.43 -1.27 3.83
N LEU A 131 4.02 -0.68 4.86
CA LEU A 131 5.26 0.09 4.74
C LEU A 131 6.43 -0.79 4.27
N PRO A 132 7.36 -0.26 3.46
CA PRO A 132 8.54 -1.00 3.04
C PRO A 132 9.33 -1.55 4.23
N LEU A 133 9.85 -2.77 4.14
CA LEU A 133 10.71 -3.48 5.11
C LEU A 133 10.09 -3.77 6.49
N ILE A 134 9.37 -2.83 7.09
CA ILE A 134 8.83 -2.90 8.46
C ILE A 134 7.33 -3.22 8.48
N GLY A 135 6.58 -2.98 7.40
CA GLY A 135 5.13 -3.08 7.42
C GLY A 135 4.54 -4.50 7.54
N LYS A 136 5.40 -5.52 7.57
CA LYS A 136 5.03 -6.93 7.79
C LYS A 136 4.70 -7.25 9.25
N TYR A 137 5.12 -6.41 10.20
CA TYR A 137 4.85 -6.63 11.61
C TYR A 137 3.43 -6.21 11.97
N GLN A 138 2.71 -7.08 12.67
CA GLN A 138 1.35 -6.85 13.12
C GLN A 138 1.32 -6.90 14.66
N ILE A 139 0.95 -5.78 15.27
CA ILE A 139 0.92 -5.56 16.72
C ILE A 139 -0.45 -5.93 17.29
N TYR A 140 -1.53 -5.71 16.56
CA TYR A 140 -2.87 -6.15 16.93
C TYR A 140 -3.66 -6.69 15.74
N LYS A 141 -4.62 -7.59 16.01
CA LYS A 141 -5.48 -8.18 14.99
C LYS A 141 -6.51 -7.17 14.50
N TYR A 142 -6.70 -7.15 13.20
CA TYR A 142 -7.72 -6.42 12.46
C TYR A 142 -8.06 -7.21 11.22
#